data_AF-A0A967F6T2-F1
#
_entry.id   AF-A0A967F6T2-F1
#
_cell.length_a   1.000
_cell.length_b   1.000
_cell.length_c   1.000
_cell.angle_alpha   90.00
_cell.angle_beta   90.00
_cell.angle_gamma   90.00
#
_symmetry.space_group_name_H-M   'P 1'
#
loop_
_entity.id
_entity.type
_entity.pdbx_description
1 polymer ?
#
loop_
_entity_poly.entity_id
_entity_poly.type
_entity_poly.pdbx_seq_one_letter_code
_entity_poly.pdbx_strand_id
1 'polypeptide(L)'
;MCAYLLLGQSAYAGVPFGMVSDNGADVVALFNAEQDTVTASLDAGPGMALGDCAMNSEGSLGFSTNSSSEIAFIEIDGRAGSAAQPSLVPISNPGVDLSLSPDDTFLVMAGGGALQQPLSVIDTGLRSEVATAGPFVDHSSVEFCDNGTLLITTTFGRHFNAPPDNALYDAAISVRGEITLRGNRVSSGAQPNNSACAPGSMSAVLLDREGGVTSFTLPDLETADRIATQGEAAVAAAFSRDGRRLFVRTPETVEAFDFNPVTGRMSADWTVRLSGSLAYYGMEQIALHPDGRKLYVDGGGALLILDSRDGRRAGSIPMHDMTGICFANAPQVPGKALFSGPVPTREPIAP
;
A
#
# COMPACT_ATOMS: atom_id res chain seq x y z
N MET A 1 14.23 38.11 21.05
CA MET A 1 14.97 37.26 20.09
C MET A 1 14.81 35.81 20.54
N CYS A 2 13.83 35.09 19.98
CA CYS A 2 13.67 33.65 20.24
C CYS A 2 14.61 32.90 19.29
N ALA A 3 15.63 32.27 19.85
CA ALA A 3 16.48 31.35 19.11
C ALA A 3 15.66 30.09 18.78
N TYR A 4 15.34 29.89 17.52
CA TYR A 4 14.83 28.60 17.04
C TYR A 4 16.00 27.62 17.07
N LEU A 5 15.95 26.69 18.02
CA LEU A 5 16.81 25.51 18.03
C LEU A 5 16.40 24.67 16.81
N LEU A 6 17.18 24.75 15.73
CA LEU A 6 17.13 23.76 14.65
C LEU A 6 17.61 22.44 15.26
N LEU A 7 16.68 21.65 15.81
CA LEU A 7 16.95 20.26 16.12
C LEU A 7 17.37 19.62 14.79
N GLY A 8 18.66 19.28 14.70
CA GLY A 8 19.23 18.65 13.53
C GLY A 8 18.40 17.43 13.21
N GLN A 9 17.82 17.40 12.00
CA GLN A 9 17.26 16.19 11.45
C GLN A 9 18.40 15.16 11.49
N SER A 10 18.25 14.12 12.30
CA SER A 10 19.20 13.00 12.30
C SER A 10 19.24 12.47 10.88
N ALA A 11 20.30 12.82 10.16
CA ALA A 11 20.62 12.35 8.83
C ALA A 11 21.07 10.89 8.93
N TYR A 12 20.17 10.00 9.33
CA TYR A 12 20.28 8.61 8.89
C TYR A 12 19.77 8.58 7.45
N ALA A 13 20.59 9.10 6.54
CA ALA A 13 20.53 8.73 5.14
C ALA A 13 21.11 7.31 5.02
N GLY A 14 20.39 6.33 5.59
CA GLY A 14 20.64 4.93 5.29
C GLY A 14 20.54 4.72 3.78
N VAL A 15 21.27 3.76 3.25
CA VAL A 15 21.11 3.37 1.85
C VAL A 15 19.64 2.99 1.64
N PRO A 16 18.95 3.55 0.64
CA PRO A 16 17.55 3.23 0.40
C PRO A 16 17.48 1.79 -0.13
N PHE A 17 17.12 0.87 0.76
CA PHE A 17 16.76 -0.48 0.37
C PHE A 17 15.29 -0.52 -0.02
N GLY A 18 15.00 -1.20 -1.12
CA GLY A 18 13.66 -1.64 -1.46
C GLY A 18 13.54 -3.15 -1.25
N MET A 19 12.31 -3.60 -1.16
CA MET A 19 11.95 -5.00 -1.04
C MET A 19 10.94 -5.36 -2.13
N VAL A 20 11.05 -6.58 -2.66
CA VAL A 20 10.15 -7.12 -3.68
C VAL A 20 9.78 -8.55 -3.34
N SER A 21 8.50 -8.86 -3.42
CA SER A 21 7.98 -10.23 -3.42
C SER A 21 8.06 -10.78 -4.85
N ASP A 22 8.96 -11.75 -5.11
CA ASP A 22 9.13 -12.41 -6.42
C ASP A 22 8.50 -13.80 -6.39
N ASN A 23 7.22 -13.85 -6.74
CA ASN A 23 6.39 -15.04 -6.82
C ASN A 23 6.98 -16.11 -7.75
N GLY A 24 7.60 -15.71 -8.86
CA GLY A 24 8.13 -16.65 -9.84
C GLY A 24 9.38 -17.39 -9.37
N ALA A 25 10.05 -16.88 -8.33
CA ALA A 25 11.21 -17.48 -7.71
C ALA A 25 10.97 -17.96 -6.27
N ASP A 26 9.76 -17.79 -5.74
CA ASP A 26 9.40 -18.07 -4.34
C ASP A 26 10.35 -17.39 -3.32
N VAL A 27 10.79 -16.15 -3.62
CA VAL A 27 11.68 -15.38 -2.73
C VAL A 27 11.19 -13.96 -2.48
N VAL A 28 11.53 -13.44 -1.31
CA VAL A 28 11.56 -12.00 -1.07
C VAL A 28 12.97 -11.50 -1.34
N ALA A 29 13.09 -10.58 -2.30
CA ALA A 29 14.35 -9.97 -2.70
C ALA A 29 14.50 -8.59 -2.05
N LEU A 30 15.67 -8.34 -1.46
CA LEU A 30 16.10 -6.99 -1.09
C LEU A 30 17.00 -6.44 -2.18
N PHE A 31 16.84 -5.16 -2.51
CA PHE A 31 17.68 -4.49 -3.49
C PHE A 31 18.15 -3.13 -2.99
N ASN A 32 19.37 -2.77 -3.36
CA ASN A 32 19.91 -1.43 -3.18
C ASN A 32 19.39 -0.53 -4.29
N ALA A 33 18.57 0.46 -3.95
CA ALA A 33 17.89 1.31 -4.92
C ALA A 33 18.76 2.47 -5.46
N GLU A 34 19.96 2.68 -4.90
CA GLU A 34 20.96 3.57 -5.50
C GLU A 34 21.72 2.84 -6.62
N GLN A 35 22.06 1.58 -6.38
CA GLN A 35 22.86 0.76 -7.30
C GLN A 35 22.02 -0.04 -8.29
N ASP A 36 20.71 -0.15 -8.05
CA ASP A 36 19.78 -0.94 -8.84
C ASP A 36 20.18 -2.43 -8.89
N THR A 37 20.57 -2.98 -7.74
CA THR A 37 21.07 -4.36 -7.61
C THR A 37 20.46 -5.10 -6.43
N VAL A 38 20.08 -6.36 -6.64
CA VAL A 38 19.69 -7.28 -5.56
C VAL A 38 20.86 -7.50 -4.60
N THR A 39 20.61 -7.36 -3.30
CA THR A 39 21.61 -7.54 -2.24
C THR A 39 21.34 -8.78 -1.38
N ALA A 40 20.08 -9.22 -1.31
CA ALA A 40 19.70 -10.49 -0.68
C ALA A 40 18.48 -11.09 -1.37
N SER A 41 18.38 -12.41 -1.33
CA SER A 41 17.19 -13.17 -1.72
C SER A 41 16.90 -14.17 -0.61
N LEU A 42 15.69 -14.10 -0.06
CA LEU A 42 15.28 -14.86 1.11
C LEU A 42 14.13 -15.78 0.72
N ASP A 43 14.19 -17.03 1.16
CA ASP A 43 13.07 -17.94 1.05
C ASP A 43 11.93 -17.41 1.94
N ALA A 44 10.76 -17.15 1.36
CA ALA A 44 9.59 -16.65 2.08
C ALA A 44 8.70 -17.77 2.63
N GLY A 45 9.18 -19.01 2.57
CA GLY A 45 8.50 -20.20 3.02
C GLY A 45 7.63 -20.83 1.93
N PRO A 46 7.05 -22.01 2.22
CA PRO A 46 6.18 -22.70 1.28
C PRO A 46 4.91 -21.88 1.02
N GLY A 47 4.81 -21.28 -0.15
CA GLY A 47 3.67 -20.48 -0.61
C GLY A 47 2.98 -21.09 -1.82
N MET A 48 1.68 -20.83 -2.00
CA MET A 48 1.07 -20.95 -3.35
C MET A 48 1.37 -19.72 -4.19
N ALA A 49 1.53 -18.56 -3.55
CA ALA A 49 1.98 -17.34 -4.18
C ALA A 49 2.54 -16.36 -3.14
N LEU A 50 3.63 -15.66 -3.46
CA LEU A 50 4.02 -14.50 -2.65
C LEU A 50 3.03 -13.37 -2.87
N GLY A 51 2.59 -12.74 -1.78
CA GLY A 51 1.65 -11.64 -1.86
C GLY A 51 2.38 -10.31 -1.90
N ASP A 52 1.92 -9.36 -1.11
CA ASP A 52 2.50 -8.03 -1.00
C ASP A 52 3.66 -7.93 0.00
N CYS A 53 4.25 -6.74 0.11
CA CYS A 53 5.29 -6.41 1.07
C CYS A 53 5.11 -5.01 1.69
N ALA A 54 5.59 -4.84 2.91
CA ALA A 54 5.75 -3.52 3.55
C ALA A 54 7.05 -3.46 4.34
N MET A 55 7.50 -2.25 4.68
CA MET A 55 8.63 -2.03 5.56
C MET A 55 8.29 -0.96 6.60
N ASN A 56 8.77 -1.17 7.83
CA ASN A 56 8.63 -0.18 8.88
C ASN A 56 9.34 1.13 8.53
N SER A 57 8.99 2.19 9.25
CA SER A 57 9.49 3.54 8.94
C SER A 57 11.01 3.69 9.05
N GLU A 58 11.66 2.83 9.83
CA GLU A 58 13.12 2.76 9.98
C GLU A 58 13.82 1.94 8.88
N GLY A 59 13.07 1.14 8.11
CA GLY A 59 13.61 0.19 7.13
C GLY A 59 14.43 -0.94 7.75
N SER A 60 14.25 -1.20 9.05
CA SER A 60 14.93 -2.25 9.81
C SER A 60 14.14 -3.56 9.86
N LEU A 61 12.84 -3.50 9.55
CA LEU A 61 11.94 -4.63 9.55
C LEU A 61 11.05 -4.60 8.30
N GLY A 62 11.12 -5.66 7.51
CA GLY A 62 10.25 -5.92 6.38
C GLY A 62 9.21 -6.99 6.68
N PHE A 63 8.11 -6.93 5.93
CA PHE A 63 6.99 -7.85 6.01
C PHE A 63 6.63 -8.33 4.61
N SER A 64 6.31 -9.60 4.46
CA SER A 64 5.78 -10.15 3.20
C SER A 64 4.75 -11.23 3.48
N THR A 65 3.66 -11.23 2.72
CA THR A 65 2.70 -12.34 2.76
C THR A 65 3.11 -13.46 1.80
N ASN A 66 2.65 -14.69 2.06
CA ASN A 66 3.02 -15.88 1.28
C ASN A 66 1.83 -16.73 0.80
N SER A 67 0.59 -16.22 0.89
CA SER A 67 -0.66 -16.93 0.55
C SER A 67 -0.88 -18.27 1.27
N SER A 68 -0.09 -18.59 2.29
CA SER A 68 -0.13 -19.86 3.05
C SER A 68 -0.63 -19.67 4.48
N SER A 69 -1.37 -18.59 4.74
CA SER A 69 -1.83 -18.24 6.08
C SER A 69 -0.69 -17.93 7.07
N GLU A 70 0.39 -17.36 6.55
CA GLU A 70 1.52 -16.88 7.32
C GLU A 70 1.99 -15.52 6.78
N ILE A 71 2.64 -14.74 7.63
CA ILE A 71 3.37 -13.53 7.26
C ILE A 71 4.84 -13.68 7.67
N ALA A 72 5.74 -13.34 6.75
CA ALA A 72 7.17 -13.34 6.94
C ALA A 72 7.63 -12.01 7.56
N PHE A 73 8.29 -12.07 8.71
CA PHE A 73 8.99 -10.95 9.35
C PHE A 73 10.48 -11.02 9.02
N ILE A 74 11.03 -9.96 8.43
CA ILE A 74 12.38 -9.93 7.86
C ILE A 74 13.20 -8.85 8.53
N GLU A 75 14.19 -9.24 9.32
CA GLU A 75 15.13 -8.27 9.93
C GLU A 75 16.16 -7.82 8.90
N ILE A 76 16.24 -6.52 8.67
CA ILE A 76 17.08 -5.91 7.62
C ILE A 76 18.21 -5.12 8.28
N ASP A 77 19.45 -5.47 7.94
CA ASP A 77 20.62 -4.64 8.24
C ASP A 77 20.82 -3.62 7.10
N GLY A 78 20.20 -2.45 7.25
CA GLY A 78 20.31 -1.34 6.31
C GLY A 78 21.71 -0.73 6.17
N ARG A 79 22.73 -1.20 6.92
CA ARG A 79 24.13 -0.80 6.68
C ARG A 79 24.87 -1.83 5.83
N ALA A 80 24.62 -3.10 6.08
CA ALA A 80 25.25 -4.20 5.34
C ALA A 80 24.51 -4.52 4.02
N GLY A 81 23.24 -4.12 3.90
CA GLY A 81 22.37 -4.53 2.80
C GLY A 81 22.03 -6.01 2.82
N SER A 82 22.10 -6.63 4.00
CA SER A 82 21.76 -8.03 4.24
C SER A 82 20.49 -8.13 5.07
N ALA A 83 19.85 -9.30 5.04
CA ALA A 83 18.76 -9.62 5.94
C ALA A 83 18.88 -11.02 6.52
N ALA A 84 18.26 -11.20 7.68
CA ALA A 84 18.13 -12.51 8.31
C ALA A 84 17.08 -13.36 7.58
N GLN A 85 17.13 -14.67 7.80
CA GLN A 85 16.05 -15.55 7.37
C GLN A 85 14.72 -15.14 8.04
N PRO A 86 13.60 -15.17 7.32
CA PRO A 86 12.35 -14.67 7.88
C PRO A 86 11.85 -15.52 9.05
N SER A 87 11.23 -14.88 10.04
CA SER A 87 10.40 -15.57 11.03
C SER A 87 8.94 -15.53 10.59
N LEU A 88 8.26 -16.67 10.59
CA LEU A 88 6.87 -16.78 10.13
C LEU A 88 5.90 -16.61 11.31
N VAL A 89 4.84 -15.82 11.10
CA VAL A 89 3.73 -15.62 12.05
C VAL A 89 2.45 -16.14 11.40
N PRO A 90 1.73 -17.09 12.02
CA PRO A 90 0.44 -17.57 11.52
C PRO A 90 -0.62 -16.47 11.52
N ILE A 91 -1.48 -16.47 10.51
CA ILE A 91 -2.61 -15.55 10.34
C ILE A 91 -3.90 -16.30 9.94
N SER A 92 -5.05 -15.68 10.18
CA SER A 92 -6.36 -16.29 9.96
C SER A 92 -6.89 -16.22 8.51
N ASN A 93 -6.13 -15.63 7.59
CA ASN A 93 -6.44 -15.58 6.15
C ASN A 93 -5.20 -15.92 5.33
N PRO A 94 -5.29 -16.17 4.01
CA PRO A 94 -4.12 -16.52 3.21
C PRO A 94 -2.99 -15.48 3.23
N GLY A 95 -3.30 -14.20 3.41
CA GLY A 95 -2.36 -13.08 3.26
C GLY A 95 -2.09 -12.79 1.79
N VAL A 96 -2.84 -11.87 1.22
CA VAL A 96 -2.69 -11.43 -0.18
C VAL A 96 -2.12 -10.02 -0.18
N ASP A 97 -2.93 -9.05 0.22
CA ASP A 97 -2.54 -7.67 0.43
C ASP A 97 -2.30 -7.37 1.92
N LEU A 98 -1.43 -6.40 2.21
CA LEU A 98 -1.09 -5.97 3.56
C LEU A 98 -0.79 -4.47 3.61
N SER A 99 -1.18 -3.81 4.70
CA SER A 99 -0.79 -2.42 4.94
C SER A 99 -0.37 -2.21 6.40
N LEU A 100 0.66 -1.39 6.58
CA LEU A 100 1.29 -1.07 7.86
C LEU A 100 0.76 0.25 8.40
N SER A 101 0.37 0.28 9.67
CA SER A 101 -0.11 1.50 10.32
C SER A 101 0.98 2.56 10.36
N PRO A 102 0.63 3.87 10.34
CA PRO A 102 1.63 4.94 10.26
C PRO A 102 2.60 5.03 11.45
N ASP A 103 2.25 4.38 12.57
CA ASP A 103 3.05 4.28 13.78
C ASP A 103 3.83 2.96 13.89
N ASP A 104 3.86 2.17 12.81
CA ASP A 104 4.46 0.84 12.70
C ASP A 104 3.89 -0.22 13.67
N THR A 105 2.82 0.07 14.41
CA THR A 105 2.30 -0.80 15.47
C THR A 105 1.53 -2.01 14.92
N PHE A 106 0.73 -1.81 13.88
CA PHE A 106 -0.18 -2.83 13.35
C PHE A 106 0.03 -3.08 11.87
N LEU A 107 0.00 -4.35 11.49
CA LEU A 107 -0.24 -4.76 10.10
C LEU A 107 -1.67 -5.26 9.98
N VAL A 108 -2.35 -4.85 8.91
CA VAL A 108 -3.65 -5.41 8.52
C VAL A 108 -3.48 -6.12 7.19
N MET A 109 -4.06 -7.31 7.04
CA MET A 109 -3.99 -8.09 5.79
C MET A 109 -5.36 -8.51 5.28
N ALA A 110 -5.50 -8.55 3.96
CA ALA A 110 -6.65 -9.09 3.25
C ALA A 110 -6.38 -10.50 2.68
N GLY A 111 -7.44 -11.31 2.54
CA GLY A 111 -7.34 -12.73 2.15
C GLY A 111 -7.44 -13.05 0.65
N GLY A 112 -7.78 -12.08 -0.21
CA GLY A 112 -7.87 -12.28 -1.66
C GLY A 112 -9.26 -12.50 -2.24
N GLY A 113 -10.32 -12.25 -1.47
CA GLY A 113 -11.68 -12.05 -2.02
C GLY A 113 -12.48 -13.29 -2.45
N ALA A 114 -11.96 -14.52 -2.33
CA ALA A 114 -12.60 -15.71 -2.91
C ALA A 114 -13.56 -16.46 -1.96
N LEU A 115 -13.33 -16.40 -0.65
CA LEU A 115 -14.07 -17.13 0.39
C LEU A 115 -14.23 -16.25 1.61
N GLN A 116 -15.09 -16.65 2.56
CA GLN A 116 -15.21 -16.00 3.85
C GLN A 116 -13.86 -16.07 4.60
N GLN A 117 -13.09 -14.99 4.49
CA GLN A 117 -11.78 -14.82 5.09
C GLN A 117 -11.82 -13.54 5.91
N PRO A 118 -11.47 -13.57 7.20
CA PRO A 118 -11.40 -12.34 7.97
C PRO A 118 -10.20 -11.50 7.51
N LEU A 119 -10.24 -10.19 7.73
CA LEU A 119 -9.04 -9.38 7.86
C LEU A 119 -8.26 -9.86 9.08
N SER A 120 -6.94 -9.96 8.93
CA SER A 120 -6.02 -10.33 10.01
C SER A 120 -5.31 -9.08 10.51
N VAL A 121 -5.21 -8.91 11.83
CA VAL A 121 -4.50 -7.80 12.46
C VAL A 121 -3.36 -8.32 13.30
N ILE A 122 -2.14 -7.91 12.97
CA ILE A 122 -0.90 -8.32 13.63
C ILE A 122 -0.36 -7.14 14.40
N ASP A 123 -0.01 -7.36 15.66
CA ASP A 123 0.86 -6.44 16.41
C ASP A 123 2.31 -6.75 16.03
N THR A 124 3.01 -5.77 15.48
CA THR A 124 4.37 -5.94 14.93
C THR A 124 5.42 -6.14 16.02
N GLY A 125 5.19 -5.57 17.21
CA GLY A 125 6.07 -5.69 18.37
C GLY A 125 5.93 -7.05 19.05
N LEU A 126 4.69 -7.56 19.14
CA LEU A 126 4.40 -8.89 19.67
C LEU A 126 4.66 -10.01 18.66
N ARG A 127 4.71 -9.68 17.35
CA ARG A 127 4.81 -10.63 16.24
C ARG A 127 3.73 -11.71 16.31
N SER A 128 2.47 -11.28 16.50
CA SER A 128 1.32 -12.19 16.65
C SER A 128 0.03 -11.57 16.15
N GLU A 129 -0.88 -12.40 15.64
CA GLU A 129 -2.26 -11.98 15.32
C GLU A 129 -3.00 -11.65 16.63
N VAL A 130 -3.42 -10.40 16.77
CA VAL A 130 -4.10 -9.89 17.98
C VAL A 130 -5.61 -9.75 17.78
N ALA A 131 -6.06 -9.63 16.54
CA ALA A 131 -7.47 -9.54 16.21
C ALA A 131 -7.75 -10.05 14.80
N THR A 132 -9.01 -10.40 14.57
CA THR A 132 -9.57 -10.66 13.25
C THR A 132 -10.86 -9.89 13.08
N ALA A 133 -11.18 -9.51 11.85
CA ALA A 133 -12.44 -8.82 11.54
C ALA A 133 -13.02 -9.33 10.23
N GLY A 134 -14.29 -9.75 10.22
CA GLY A 134 -14.99 -10.14 9.00
C GLY A 134 -16.07 -9.13 8.61
N PRO A 135 -15.73 -7.86 8.29
CA PRO A 135 -16.77 -6.88 7.94
C PRO A 135 -17.46 -7.22 6.61
N PHE A 136 -16.77 -7.96 5.73
CA PHE A 136 -17.21 -8.36 4.40
C PHE A 136 -16.80 -9.81 4.12
N VAL A 137 -17.28 -10.39 3.02
CA VAL A 137 -16.86 -11.74 2.59
C VAL A 137 -15.61 -11.68 1.74
N ASP A 138 -15.36 -10.56 1.07
CA ASP A 138 -14.49 -10.51 -0.10
C ASP A 138 -13.60 -9.25 -0.15
N HIS A 139 -12.76 -9.10 0.86
CA HIS A 139 -11.74 -8.05 0.90
C HIS A 139 -10.64 -8.34 -0.12
N SER A 140 -10.37 -7.37 -0.99
CA SER A 140 -9.26 -7.42 -1.95
C SER A 140 -8.03 -6.70 -1.47
N SER A 141 -8.21 -5.56 -0.80
CA SER A 141 -7.11 -4.72 -0.34
C SER A 141 -7.44 -3.96 0.94
N VAL A 142 -6.40 -3.51 1.61
CA VAL A 142 -6.40 -2.68 2.80
C VAL A 142 -5.30 -1.63 2.68
N GLU A 143 -5.57 -0.39 3.07
CA GLU A 143 -4.57 0.68 2.99
C GLU A 143 -4.68 1.63 4.18
N PHE A 144 -3.57 1.85 4.88
CA PHE A 144 -3.49 2.87 5.92
C PHE A 144 -3.11 4.22 5.33
N CYS A 145 -3.90 5.25 5.67
CA CYS A 145 -3.51 6.63 5.45
C CYS A 145 -2.68 7.18 6.62
N ASP A 146 -1.82 8.17 6.40
CA ASP A 146 -1.03 8.89 7.43
C ASP A 146 -1.85 9.37 8.65
N ASN A 147 -3.15 9.64 8.47
CA ASN A 147 -4.04 10.04 9.57
C ASN A 147 -4.60 8.87 10.40
N GLY A 148 -4.16 7.64 10.13
CA GLY A 148 -4.58 6.40 10.79
C GLY A 148 -5.94 5.85 10.32
N THR A 149 -6.54 6.43 9.28
CA THR A 149 -7.72 5.84 8.63
C THR A 149 -7.29 4.60 7.86
N LEU A 150 -8.00 3.50 8.08
CA LEU A 150 -7.84 2.26 7.32
C LEU A 150 -8.90 2.24 6.21
N LEU A 151 -8.47 2.15 4.97
CA LEU A 151 -9.33 1.93 3.81
C LEU A 151 -9.42 0.42 3.54
N ILE A 152 -10.60 -0.07 3.17
CA ILE A 152 -10.85 -1.49 2.90
C ILE A 152 -11.64 -1.59 1.60
N THR A 153 -11.14 -2.35 0.63
CA THR A 153 -11.81 -2.56 -0.67
C THR A 153 -12.52 -3.91 -0.74
N THR A 154 -13.68 -3.94 -1.40
CA THR A 154 -14.42 -5.17 -1.74
C THR A 154 -14.54 -5.32 -3.26
N THR A 155 -14.13 -6.46 -3.82
CA THR A 155 -14.12 -6.66 -5.28
C THR A 155 -15.43 -7.20 -5.85
N PHE A 156 -16.03 -8.22 -5.22
CA PHE A 156 -17.22 -8.91 -5.75
C PHE A 156 -18.51 -8.51 -5.03
N GLY A 157 -18.40 -7.58 -4.07
CA GLY A 157 -19.49 -7.00 -3.32
C GLY A 157 -20.27 -8.04 -2.52
N ARG A 158 -19.73 -9.23 -2.26
CA ARG A 158 -20.49 -10.29 -1.58
C ARG A 158 -20.69 -9.91 -0.11
N HIS A 159 -21.80 -9.23 0.17
CA HIS A 159 -22.22 -8.92 1.53
C HIS A 159 -23.23 -9.98 2.02
N PHE A 160 -23.09 -10.46 3.26
CA PHE A 160 -23.99 -11.47 3.83
C PHE A 160 -25.45 -11.00 3.92
N ASN A 161 -25.68 -9.69 4.04
CA ASN A 161 -26.97 -9.11 4.42
C ASN A 161 -27.42 -7.92 3.53
N ALA A 162 -26.78 -7.67 2.39
CA ALA A 162 -27.09 -6.53 1.51
C ALA A 162 -26.93 -6.94 0.03
N PRO A 163 -27.57 -6.24 -0.92
CA PRO A 163 -27.24 -6.42 -2.34
C PRO A 163 -25.74 -6.23 -2.57
N PRO A 164 -25.16 -6.84 -3.61
CA PRO A 164 -23.73 -6.73 -3.83
C PRO A 164 -23.28 -5.26 -3.93
N ASP A 165 -22.34 -4.85 -3.08
CA ASP A 165 -21.81 -3.47 -3.05
C ASP A 165 -20.28 -3.53 -3.22
N ASN A 166 -19.84 -3.32 -4.46
CA ASN A 166 -18.44 -3.16 -4.83
C ASN A 166 -18.01 -1.74 -4.45
N ALA A 167 -17.31 -1.61 -3.34
CA ALA A 167 -16.97 -0.30 -2.79
C ALA A 167 -15.66 -0.32 -1.98
N LEU A 168 -15.23 0.88 -1.63
CA LEU A 168 -14.23 1.13 -0.61
C LEU A 168 -14.93 1.70 0.62
N TYR A 169 -14.50 1.26 1.81
CA TYR A 169 -15.03 1.67 3.10
C TYR A 169 -13.91 2.24 3.97
N ASP A 170 -14.25 3.18 4.85
CA ASP A 170 -13.34 3.66 5.88
C ASP A 170 -13.56 2.94 7.22
N ALA A 171 -12.45 2.72 7.92
CA ALA A 171 -12.41 2.09 9.21
C ALA A 171 -11.40 2.77 10.13
N ALA A 172 -11.54 2.48 11.42
CA ALA A 172 -10.55 2.78 12.44
C ALA A 172 -10.06 1.48 13.08
N ILE A 173 -8.82 1.49 13.54
CA ILE A 173 -8.26 0.43 14.38
C ILE A 173 -8.13 0.93 15.82
N SER A 174 -8.55 0.11 16.78
CA SER A 174 -8.37 0.41 18.20
C SER A 174 -6.95 0.09 18.65
N VAL A 175 -6.56 0.55 19.84
CA VAL A 175 -5.27 0.21 20.47
C VAL A 175 -5.12 -1.30 20.78
N ARG A 176 -6.18 -2.10 20.62
CA ARG A 176 -6.17 -3.56 20.76
C ARG A 176 -6.21 -4.27 19.40
N GLY A 177 -6.12 -3.55 18.30
CA GLY A 177 -6.24 -4.10 16.95
C GLY A 177 -7.69 -4.32 16.48
N GLU A 178 -8.71 -3.87 17.22
CA GLU A 178 -10.10 -4.07 16.81
C GLU A 178 -10.47 -3.12 15.66
N ILE A 179 -10.95 -3.65 14.54
CA ILE A 179 -11.39 -2.86 13.38
C ILE A 179 -12.86 -2.45 13.55
N THR A 180 -13.15 -1.16 13.40
CA THR A 180 -14.51 -0.60 13.40
C THR A 180 -14.75 0.21 12.13
N LEU A 181 -15.75 -0.17 11.33
CA LEU A 181 -16.20 0.62 10.18
C LEU A 181 -16.78 1.96 10.65
N ARG A 182 -16.46 3.05 9.96
CA ARG A 182 -16.99 4.39 10.28
C ARG A 182 -18.27 4.72 9.51
N GLY A 183 -18.57 3.96 8.46
CA GLY A 183 -19.82 4.01 7.72
C GLY A 183 -19.79 4.90 6.48
N ASN A 184 -18.65 5.53 6.15
CA ASN A 184 -18.48 6.16 4.85
C ASN A 184 -18.16 5.09 3.81
N ARG A 185 -18.55 5.35 2.57
CA ARG A 185 -18.26 4.46 1.44
C ARG A 185 -18.12 5.26 0.14
N VAL A 186 -17.25 4.78 -0.75
CA VAL A 186 -17.14 5.27 -2.11
C VAL A 186 -17.20 4.09 -3.09
N SER A 187 -18.02 4.24 -4.13
CA SER A 187 -18.10 3.27 -5.22
C SER A 187 -17.93 4.00 -6.55
N SER A 188 -17.09 3.43 -7.41
CA SER A 188 -16.93 3.84 -8.80
C SER A 188 -18.09 3.36 -9.69
N GLY A 189 -18.81 2.32 -9.25
CA GLY A 189 -19.72 1.53 -10.08
C GLY A 189 -19.03 0.40 -10.85
N ALA A 190 -17.74 0.17 -10.62
CA ALA A 190 -16.94 -0.91 -11.22
C ALA A 190 -16.51 -1.94 -10.14
N GLN A 191 -15.44 -2.70 -10.40
CA GLN A 191 -14.84 -3.66 -9.46
C GLN A 191 -13.59 -3.06 -8.82
N PRO A 192 -13.64 -2.61 -7.55
CA PRO A 192 -12.47 -2.22 -6.77
C PRO A 192 -11.38 -3.29 -6.80
N ASN A 193 -10.15 -2.86 -7.05
CA ASN A 193 -8.95 -3.70 -7.00
C ASN A 193 -8.04 -3.32 -5.83
N ASN A 194 -7.73 -2.03 -5.71
CA ASN A 194 -6.79 -1.51 -4.72
C ASN A 194 -7.10 -0.03 -4.39
N SER A 195 -6.40 0.55 -3.42
CA SER A 195 -6.47 1.96 -3.05
C SER A 195 -5.11 2.48 -2.59
N ALA A 196 -4.89 3.79 -2.68
CA ALA A 196 -3.68 4.41 -2.17
C ALA A 196 -4.01 5.77 -1.54
N CYS A 197 -3.42 6.07 -0.39
CA CYS A 197 -3.60 7.37 0.26
C CYS A 197 -2.58 8.40 -0.23
N ALA A 198 -3.02 9.62 -0.56
CA ALA A 198 -2.09 10.69 -0.85
C ALA A 198 -1.40 11.15 0.45
N PRO A 199 -0.10 11.49 0.42
CA PRO A 199 0.59 12.04 1.59
C PRO A 199 -0.15 13.22 2.23
N GLY A 200 -0.23 13.20 3.56
CA GLY A 200 -1.03 14.11 4.38
C GLY A 200 -2.50 13.70 4.53
N SER A 201 -2.96 12.65 3.83
CA SER A 201 -4.27 12.01 4.02
C SER A 201 -5.50 12.93 3.91
N MET A 202 -5.44 13.93 3.04
CA MET A 202 -6.61 14.75 2.70
C MET A 202 -7.41 14.17 1.53
N SER A 203 -6.78 13.31 0.73
CA SER A 203 -7.40 12.58 -0.37
C SER A 203 -6.72 11.25 -0.60
N ALA A 204 -7.39 10.38 -1.36
CA ALA A 204 -6.92 9.06 -1.73
C ALA A 204 -7.52 8.68 -3.08
N VAL A 205 -7.10 7.53 -3.61
CA VAL A 205 -7.62 6.96 -4.86
C VAL A 205 -8.11 5.54 -4.65
N LEU A 206 -9.19 5.22 -5.37
CA LEU A 206 -9.74 3.90 -5.58
C LEU A 206 -9.35 3.47 -7.00
N LEU A 207 -8.75 2.29 -7.12
CA LEU A 207 -8.33 1.70 -8.38
C LEU A 207 -9.31 0.60 -8.77
N ASP A 208 -9.87 0.70 -9.96
CA ASP A 208 -10.89 -0.23 -10.46
C ASP A 208 -10.36 -1.10 -11.59
N ARG A 209 -10.80 -2.37 -11.64
CA ARG A 209 -10.48 -3.30 -12.74
C ARG A 209 -11.12 -2.94 -14.07
N GLU A 210 -12.25 -2.22 -14.02
CA GLU A 210 -13.08 -1.92 -15.19
C GLU A 210 -13.50 -0.43 -15.25
N GLY A 211 -12.91 0.42 -14.39
CA GLY A 211 -13.36 1.80 -14.19
C GLY A 211 -12.26 2.87 -14.20
N GLY A 212 -10.98 2.47 -14.23
CA GLY A 212 -9.85 3.37 -14.09
C GLY A 212 -9.61 3.80 -12.64
N VAL A 213 -9.51 5.10 -12.40
CA VAL A 213 -9.16 5.68 -11.10
C VAL A 213 -10.25 6.65 -10.65
N THR A 214 -10.75 6.44 -9.43
CA THR A 214 -11.66 7.36 -8.75
C THR A 214 -10.92 7.99 -7.57
N SER A 215 -10.73 9.31 -7.56
CA SER A 215 -10.19 10.01 -6.39
C SER A 215 -11.31 10.49 -5.46
N PHE A 216 -11.00 10.63 -4.19
CA PHE A 216 -11.93 11.09 -3.17
C PHE A 216 -11.21 11.81 -2.03
N THR A 217 -11.96 12.60 -1.26
CA THR A 217 -11.44 13.31 -0.08
C THR A 217 -11.66 12.50 1.21
N LEU A 218 -10.82 12.75 2.21
CA LEU A 218 -10.95 12.19 3.56
C LEU A 218 -11.35 13.29 4.55
N PRO A 219 -12.12 12.97 5.61
CA PRO A 219 -12.55 11.63 6.01
C PRO A 219 -13.84 11.12 5.34
N ASP A 220 -14.59 11.97 4.63
CA ASP A 220 -15.98 11.68 4.25
C ASP A 220 -16.14 10.77 3.01
N LEU A 221 -15.03 10.39 2.35
CA LEU A 221 -15.00 9.61 1.10
C LEU A 221 -15.79 10.26 -0.04
N GLU A 222 -15.85 11.60 -0.09
CA GLU A 222 -16.53 12.30 -1.18
C GLU A 222 -15.74 12.16 -2.47
N THR A 223 -16.37 11.63 -3.53
CA THR A 223 -15.74 11.55 -4.85
C THR A 223 -15.34 12.93 -5.35
N ALA A 224 -14.06 13.08 -5.69
CA ALA A 224 -13.48 14.32 -6.18
C ALA A 224 -13.33 14.33 -7.71
N ASP A 225 -12.83 13.23 -8.28
CA ASP A 225 -12.56 13.12 -9.71
C ASP A 225 -12.59 11.66 -10.19
N ARG A 226 -12.69 11.46 -11.50
CA ARG A 226 -12.64 10.14 -12.15
C ARG A 226 -11.91 10.22 -13.48
N ILE A 227 -10.95 9.33 -13.69
CA ILE A 227 -10.20 9.21 -14.93
C ILE A 227 -10.16 7.75 -15.36
N ALA A 228 -10.43 7.50 -16.64
CA ALA A 228 -10.17 6.20 -17.26
C ALA A 228 -8.68 6.03 -17.53
N THR A 229 -8.15 4.84 -17.24
CA THR A 229 -6.78 4.45 -17.62
C THR A 229 -6.77 3.94 -19.05
N GLN A 230 -5.59 3.92 -19.69
CA GLN A 230 -5.40 3.38 -21.03
C GLN A 230 -5.22 1.86 -21.03
N GLY A 231 -4.75 1.26 -19.93
CA GLY A 231 -4.40 -0.17 -19.85
C GLY A 231 -5.43 -1.07 -19.16
N GLU A 232 -6.72 -0.92 -19.43
CA GLU A 232 -7.84 -1.69 -18.86
C GLU A 232 -8.00 -1.53 -17.33
N ALA A 233 -7.24 -2.28 -16.53
CA ALA A 233 -7.38 -2.35 -15.07
C ALA A 233 -6.37 -1.42 -14.38
N ALA A 234 -6.84 -0.56 -13.48
CA ALA A 234 -5.95 0.12 -12.53
C ALA A 234 -5.58 -0.87 -11.42
N VAL A 235 -4.30 -1.22 -11.33
CA VAL A 235 -3.85 -2.33 -10.48
C VAL A 235 -3.28 -1.83 -9.16
N ALA A 236 -2.28 -0.95 -9.24
CA ALA A 236 -1.56 -0.40 -8.10
C ALA A 236 -1.23 1.07 -8.36
N ALA A 237 -1.01 1.83 -7.29
CA ALA A 237 -0.68 3.24 -7.39
C ALA A 237 0.38 3.65 -6.37
N ALA A 238 1.16 4.67 -6.73
CA ALA A 238 2.12 5.32 -5.84
C ALA A 238 2.00 6.84 -5.98
N PHE A 239 2.20 7.56 -4.88
CA PHE A 239 2.24 9.02 -4.88
C PHE A 239 3.67 9.55 -4.77
N SER A 240 3.92 10.73 -5.35
CA SER A 240 5.09 11.52 -4.97
C SER A 240 5.01 11.93 -3.51
N ARG A 241 6.15 12.14 -2.87
CA ARG A 241 6.22 12.47 -1.43
C ARG A 241 5.46 13.73 -1.05
N ASP A 242 5.34 14.69 -1.95
CA ASP A 242 4.56 15.92 -1.79
C ASP A 242 3.07 15.74 -2.15
N GLY A 243 2.66 14.53 -2.56
CA GLY A 243 1.32 14.17 -2.98
C GLY A 243 0.88 14.83 -4.30
N ARG A 244 1.78 15.47 -5.04
CA ARG A 244 1.42 16.25 -6.23
C ARG A 244 1.43 15.45 -7.53
N ARG A 245 1.94 14.23 -7.50
CA ARG A 245 1.91 13.28 -8.60
C ARG A 245 1.37 11.96 -8.13
N LEU A 246 0.54 11.37 -8.98
CA LEU A 246 0.02 10.03 -8.85
C LEU A 246 0.57 9.20 -10.02
N PHE A 247 1.14 8.05 -9.71
CA PHE A 247 1.56 7.05 -10.68
C PHE A 247 0.66 5.84 -10.55
N VAL A 248 0.10 5.37 -11.66
CA VAL A 248 -0.82 4.24 -11.71
C VAL A 248 -0.25 3.21 -12.64
N ARG A 249 -0.13 1.99 -12.13
CA ARG A 249 0.26 0.82 -12.91
C ARG A 249 -0.99 0.09 -13.38
N THR A 250 -1.02 -0.23 -14.65
CA THR A 250 -1.95 -1.17 -15.27
C THR A 250 -1.17 -2.39 -15.80
N PRO A 251 -1.82 -3.46 -16.27
CA PRO A 251 -1.11 -4.56 -16.93
C PRO A 251 -0.24 -4.13 -18.11
N GLU A 252 -0.62 -3.07 -18.83
CA GLU A 252 0.02 -2.67 -20.09
C GLU A 252 0.72 -1.31 -20.04
N THR A 253 0.45 -0.50 -19.01
CA THR A 253 0.92 0.89 -18.93
C THR A 253 1.34 1.28 -17.53
N VAL A 254 2.20 2.30 -17.47
CA VAL A 254 2.33 3.19 -16.32
C VAL A 254 1.86 4.56 -16.75
N GLU A 255 0.95 5.13 -15.97
CA GLU A 255 0.34 6.43 -16.23
C GLU A 255 0.63 7.36 -15.06
N ALA A 256 1.10 8.56 -15.36
CA ALA A 256 1.30 9.62 -14.39
C ALA A 256 0.23 10.69 -14.54
N PHE A 257 -0.17 11.23 -13.39
CA PHE A 257 -1.13 12.31 -13.28
C PHE A 257 -0.57 13.39 -12.37
N ASP A 258 -0.76 14.65 -12.75
CA ASP A 258 -0.74 15.75 -11.79
C ASP A 258 -1.91 15.55 -10.84
N PHE A 259 -1.65 15.63 -9.53
CA PHE A 259 -2.60 15.40 -8.47
C PHE A 259 -2.64 16.60 -7.52
N ASN A 260 -3.83 17.00 -7.09
CA ASN A 260 -3.98 17.98 -6.02
C ASN A 260 -4.34 17.26 -4.71
N PRO A 261 -3.40 17.11 -3.75
CA PRO A 261 -3.62 16.31 -2.56
C PRO A 261 -4.68 16.86 -1.62
N VAL A 262 -5.06 18.13 -1.76
CA VAL A 262 -6.12 18.77 -0.96
C VAL A 262 -7.50 18.48 -1.57
N THR A 263 -7.61 18.52 -2.90
CA THR A 263 -8.91 18.46 -3.58
C THR A 263 -9.19 17.13 -4.27
N GLY A 264 -8.20 16.24 -4.36
CA GLY A 264 -8.28 14.98 -5.09
C GLY A 264 -8.31 15.12 -6.63
N ARG A 265 -8.28 16.33 -7.20
CA ARG A 265 -8.37 16.51 -8.66
C ARG A 265 -7.15 15.96 -9.39
N MET A 266 -7.38 15.34 -10.55
CA MET A 266 -6.37 14.67 -11.35
C MET A 266 -6.26 15.29 -12.74
N SER A 267 -5.09 15.23 -13.35
CA SER A 267 -4.87 15.61 -14.75
C SER A 267 -3.77 14.75 -15.37
N ALA A 268 -4.01 14.19 -16.55
CA ALA A 268 -3.04 13.33 -17.21
C ALA A 268 -1.72 14.08 -17.51
N ASP A 269 -0.59 13.42 -17.26
CA ASP A 269 0.77 13.91 -17.54
C ASP A 269 1.43 13.07 -18.65
N TRP A 270 1.88 11.85 -18.33
CA TRP A 270 2.54 10.96 -19.28
C TRP A 270 2.07 9.51 -19.16
N THR A 271 2.28 8.74 -20.22
CA THR A 271 1.97 7.30 -20.28
C THR A 271 3.13 6.54 -20.93
N VAL A 272 3.52 5.43 -20.33
CA VAL A 272 4.56 4.53 -20.84
C VAL A 272 3.97 3.14 -20.99
N ARG A 273 4.20 2.49 -22.13
CA ARG A 273 3.78 1.10 -22.35
C ARG A 273 4.78 0.14 -21.70
N LEU A 274 4.24 -0.89 -21.08
CA LEU A 274 4.95 -2.04 -20.53
C LEU A 274 4.91 -3.21 -21.52
N SER A 275 5.72 -4.24 -21.27
CA SER A 275 5.69 -5.49 -22.05
C SER A 275 4.49 -6.38 -21.72
N GLY A 276 3.66 -5.98 -20.75
CA GLY A 276 2.60 -6.79 -20.17
C GLY A 276 3.05 -7.43 -18.84
N SER A 277 2.21 -7.35 -17.81
CA SER A 277 2.38 -8.14 -16.60
C SER A 277 1.04 -8.43 -15.92
N LEU A 278 1.02 -9.44 -15.04
CA LEU A 278 -0.18 -9.91 -14.35
C LEU A 278 -0.72 -8.85 -13.38
N ALA A 279 -2.02 -8.88 -13.14
CA ALA A 279 -2.68 -8.05 -12.15
C ALA A 279 -3.04 -8.88 -10.93
N TYR A 280 -2.44 -8.54 -9.78
CA TYR A 280 -2.79 -9.14 -8.50
C TYR A 280 -3.80 -8.27 -7.74
N TYR A 281 -4.61 -8.92 -6.90
CA TYR A 281 -5.62 -8.24 -6.10
C TYR A 281 -4.95 -7.50 -4.95
N GLY A 282 -5.19 -6.20 -4.87
CA GLY A 282 -4.72 -5.38 -3.76
C GLY A 282 -3.23 -5.14 -3.66
N MET A 283 -2.36 -5.81 -4.43
CA MET A 283 -0.92 -5.73 -4.20
C MET A 283 -0.24 -4.51 -4.84
N GLU A 284 0.75 -3.94 -4.16
CA GLU A 284 1.57 -2.81 -4.60
C GLU A 284 2.62 -3.21 -5.66
N GLN A 285 2.20 -3.33 -6.91
CA GLN A 285 3.09 -3.59 -8.06
C GLN A 285 3.84 -2.35 -8.58
N ILE A 286 3.95 -1.30 -7.78
CA ILE A 286 4.61 -0.04 -8.11
C ILE A 286 5.07 0.66 -6.83
N ALA A 287 6.30 1.18 -6.82
CA ALA A 287 6.79 1.97 -5.69
C ALA A 287 7.69 3.11 -6.14
N LEU A 288 7.59 4.24 -5.45
CA LEU A 288 8.44 5.38 -5.68
C LEU A 288 9.66 5.34 -4.76
N HIS A 289 10.84 5.56 -5.31
CA HIS A 289 12.05 5.71 -4.53
C HIS A 289 11.91 6.83 -3.49
N PRO A 290 12.51 6.73 -2.29
CA PRO A 290 12.36 7.74 -1.23
C PRO A 290 12.81 9.17 -1.61
N ASP A 291 13.69 9.32 -2.60
CA ASP A 291 14.09 10.63 -3.14
C ASP A 291 13.15 11.19 -4.23
N GLY A 292 12.17 10.39 -4.64
CA GLY A 292 11.16 10.73 -5.63
C GLY A 292 11.62 10.70 -7.10
N ARG A 293 12.86 10.31 -7.42
CA ARG A 293 13.41 10.38 -8.79
C ARG A 293 13.22 9.11 -9.62
N LYS A 294 13.20 7.95 -8.98
CA LYS A 294 13.01 6.65 -9.63
C LYS A 294 11.67 6.05 -9.25
N LEU A 295 10.99 5.47 -10.22
CA LEU A 295 9.79 4.67 -10.04
C LEU A 295 10.13 3.22 -10.38
N TYR A 296 9.86 2.32 -9.44
CA TYR A 296 10.06 0.88 -9.58
C TYR A 296 8.73 0.23 -9.90
N VAL A 297 8.68 -0.53 -10.99
CA VAL A 297 7.43 -1.06 -11.54
C VAL A 297 7.64 -2.51 -11.95
N ASP A 298 6.70 -3.38 -11.61
CA ASP A 298 6.66 -4.71 -12.18
C ASP A 298 6.45 -4.66 -13.71
N GLY A 299 7.44 -5.19 -14.46
CA GLY A 299 7.42 -5.25 -15.92
C GLY A 299 7.23 -6.64 -16.53
N GLY A 300 6.83 -7.65 -15.75
CA GLY A 300 6.56 -9.00 -16.26
C GLY A 300 7.84 -9.77 -16.61
N GLY A 301 8.76 -9.89 -15.66
CA GLY A 301 10.08 -10.53 -15.83
C GLY A 301 11.28 -9.63 -15.55
N ALA A 302 11.04 -8.40 -15.11
CA ALA A 302 12.05 -7.53 -14.52
C ALA A 302 11.38 -6.41 -13.71
N LEU A 303 12.03 -5.98 -12.63
CA LEU A 303 11.68 -4.75 -11.95
C LEU A 303 12.18 -3.59 -12.81
N LEU A 304 11.27 -2.90 -13.50
CA LEU A 304 11.60 -1.77 -14.34
C LEU A 304 11.87 -0.54 -13.49
N ILE A 305 12.84 0.26 -13.94
CA ILE A 305 13.20 1.52 -13.29
C ILE A 305 12.90 2.62 -14.30
N LEU A 306 11.92 3.46 -13.97
CA LEU A 306 11.50 4.59 -14.76
C LEU A 306 11.93 5.89 -14.06
N ASP A 307 12.27 6.91 -14.85
CA ASP A 307 12.38 8.28 -14.34
C ASP A 307 10.97 8.76 -14.00
N SER A 308 10.73 9.12 -12.74
CA SER A 308 9.39 9.51 -12.27
C SER A 308 8.90 10.84 -12.89
N ARG A 309 9.81 11.61 -13.50
CA ARG A 309 9.47 12.90 -14.11
C ARG A 309 8.77 12.73 -15.45
N ASP A 310 9.30 11.85 -16.30
CA ASP A 310 8.89 11.73 -17.71
C ASP A 310 8.62 10.28 -18.17
N GLY A 311 8.74 9.31 -17.26
CA GLY A 311 8.49 7.90 -17.53
C GLY A 311 9.60 7.20 -18.31
N ARG A 312 10.68 7.88 -18.69
CA ARG A 312 11.75 7.27 -19.47
C ARG A 312 12.40 6.13 -18.69
N ARG A 313 12.52 4.96 -19.31
CA ARG A 313 13.23 3.82 -18.71
C ARG A 313 14.70 4.18 -18.46
N ALA A 314 15.12 4.05 -17.20
CA ALA A 314 16.47 4.27 -16.73
C ALA A 314 17.25 2.95 -16.59
N GLY A 315 16.56 1.84 -16.27
CA GLY A 315 17.19 0.54 -16.05
C GLY A 315 16.18 -0.57 -15.80
N SER A 316 16.68 -1.69 -15.27
CA SER A 316 15.85 -2.78 -14.74
C SER A 316 16.68 -3.76 -13.91
N ILE A 317 16.05 -4.41 -12.94
CA ILE A 317 16.61 -5.51 -12.16
C ILE A 317 15.95 -6.82 -12.64
N PRO A 318 16.72 -7.85 -13.05
CA PRO A 318 16.14 -9.14 -13.44
C PRO A 318 15.39 -9.79 -12.27
N MET A 319 14.13 -10.18 -12.50
CA MET A 319 13.21 -10.84 -11.55
C MET A 319 12.27 -11.75 -12.37
N HIS A 320 11.41 -12.55 -11.73
CA HIS A 320 10.53 -13.47 -12.47
C HIS A 320 9.10 -12.94 -12.58
N ASP A 321 8.39 -12.86 -11.46
CA ASP A 321 6.96 -12.51 -11.39
C ASP A 321 6.71 -11.76 -10.09
N MET A 322 6.68 -10.43 -10.15
CA MET A 322 6.69 -9.59 -8.95
C MET A 322 5.27 -9.20 -8.57
N THR A 323 4.96 -9.38 -7.29
CA THR A 323 3.62 -9.19 -6.73
C THR A 323 3.52 -7.94 -5.87
N GLY A 324 4.50 -7.71 -5.00
CA GLY A 324 4.59 -6.53 -4.13
C GLY A 324 5.96 -5.86 -4.21
N ILE A 325 5.99 -4.53 -4.20
CA ILE A 325 7.20 -3.69 -4.22
C ILE A 325 7.03 -2.61 -3.16
N CYS A 326 7.97 -2.52 -2.23
CA CYS A 326 7.84 -1.59 -1.11
C CYS A 326 9.17 -0.92 -0.75
N PHE A 327 9.06 0.27 -0.18
CA PHE A 327 10.12 1.02 0.48
C PHE A 327 9.75 1.27 1.94
N ALA A 328 10.73 1.58 2.77
CA ALA A 328 10.47 2.06 4.12
C ALA A 328 9.70 3.39 4.03
N ASN A 329 8.55 3.45 4.70
CA ASN A 329 7.77 4.67 4.79
C ASN A 329 8.48 5.64 5.73
N ALA A 330 9.34 6.49 5.17
CA ALA A 330 9.97 7.55 5.95
C ALA A 330 8.86 8.35 6.64
N PRO A 331 8.89 8.52 7.98
CA PRO A 331 7.83 9.22 8.69
C PRO A 331 7.60 10.56 8.00
N GLN A 332 6.38 10.76 7.50
CA GLN A 332 5.93 12.10 7.13
C GLN A 332 5.99 12.87 8.45
N VAL A 333 7.03 13.70 8.63
CA VAL A 333 7.18 14.52 9.84
C VAL A 333 5.81 15.16 10.06
N PRO A 334 5.11 14.85 11.16
CA PRO A 334 3.76 15.34 11.35
C PRO A 334 3.88 16.85 11.28
N GLY A 335 3.39 17.43 10.19
CA GLY A 335 3.35 18.88 10.07
C GLY A 335 2.35 19.30 11.12
N LYS A 336 2.83 19.57 12.36
CA LYS A 336 2.07 19.82 13.59
C LYS A 336 0.59 19.54 13.36
N ALA A 337 0.17 18.29 13.58
CA ALA A 337 -1.24 17.93 13.46
C ALA A 337 -2.05 19.00 14.18
N LEU A 338 -2.75 19.85 13.42
CA LEU A 338 -3.54 20.96 13.94
C LEU A 338 -4.82 20.46 14.65
N PHE A 339 -4.96 19.14 14.80
CA PHE A 339 -6.12 18.48 15.34
C PHE A 339 -5.73 17.46 16.41
N SER A 340 -5.22 17.95 17.54
CA SER A 340 -5.45 17.30 18.84
C SER A 340 -6.67 17.93 19.53
N GLY A 341 -7.74 18.15 18.76
CA GLY A 341 -9.03 18.51 19.32
C GLY A 341 -9.69 17.26 19.91
N PRO A 342 -10.36 17.34 21.07
CA PRO A 342 -11.15 16.22 21.57
C PRO A 342 -12.18 15.80 20.52
N VAL A 343 -12.27 14.50 20.24
CA VAL A 343 -13.32 13.91 19.41
C VAL A 343 -14.67 14.45 19.92
N PRO A 344 -15.49 15.12 19.09
CA PRO A 344 -16.79 15.58 19.54
C PRO A 344 -17.61 14.35 19.93
N THR A 345 -17.92 14.21 21.21
CA THR A 345 -18.94 13.26 21.66
C THR A 345 -20.25 13.71 21.02
N ARG A 346 -20.78 12.95 20.06
CA ARG A 346 -22.14 13.17 19.57
C ARG A 346 -23.07 13.13 20.77
N GLU A 347 -23.80 14.22 21.02
CA GLU A 347 -24.86 14.21 22.02
C GLU A 347 -25.87 13.10 21.68
N PRO A 348 -26.36 12.34 22.67
CA PRO A 348 -27.40 11.36 22.43
C PRO A 348 -28.64 12.06 21.87
N ILE A 349 -29.13 11.58 20.73
CA ILE A 349 -30.42 12.00 20.18
C ILE A 349 -31.48 11.63 21.22
N ALA A 350 -32.17 12.63 21.76
CA ALA A 350 -33.27 12.44 22.70
C ALA A 350 -34.41 11.63 22.03
N PRO A 351 -35.14 10.80 22.80
CA PRO A 351 -36.15 9.88 22.29
C PRO A 351 -37.37 10.55 21.63
#